data_AF-A0A1Y4R8H3-F1
#
_entry.id   AF-A0A1Y4R8H3-F1
#
_cell.length_a   1.000
_cell.length_b   1.000
_cell.length_c   1.000
_cell.angle_alpha   90.00
_cell.angle_beta   90.00
_cell.angle_gamma   90.00
#
_symmetry.space_group_name_H-M   'P 1'
#
loop_
_entity.id
_entity.type
_entity.pdbx_description
1 polymer ?
#
loop_
_entity_poly.entity_id
_entity_poly.type
_entity_poly.pdbx_seq_one_letter_code
_entity_poly.pdbx_strand_id
1 'polypeptide(L)'
;MKEFINDNEGNVTVAFSLITPLLLFYFLWVVSTWQARYVQMQTKAVIDLAVLGGATTGVAIETNGNYSGTYIPIYGDEYGAYNEYGSDVATQLLSTNAYNTLPKSVADQIMNQARGYWETADEIFYQQGGYMHFKVENIKYRSLLPVLVDNWNFTIESTARCQPK
;
A
#
# COMPACT_ATOMS: atom_id res chain seq x y z
N MET A 1 -12.14 23.43 50.47
CA MET A 1 -12.42 22.66 49.24
C MET A 1 -13.58 23.25 48.44
N LYS A 2 -14.78 23.40 49.03
CA LYS A 2 -15.92 24.09 48.36
C LYS A 2 -15.65 25.56 48.03
N GLU A 3 -14.97 26.30 48.91
CA GLU A 3 -14.60 27.71 48.65
C GLU A 3 -13.58 27.84 47.53
N PHE A 4 -12.58 26.95 47.46
CA PHE A 4 -11.59 26.95 46.38
C PHE A 4 -12.22 26.67 45.02
N ILE A 5 -13.16 25.72 44.93
CA ILE A 5 -13.89 25.39 43.69
C ILE A 5 -14.80 26.54 43.24
N ASN A 6 -15.34 27.32 44.17
CA ASN A 6 -16.20 28.46 43.87
C ASN A 6 -15.44 29.75 43.55
N ASP A 7 -14.12 29.78 43.77
CA ASP A 7 -13.28 30.92 43.43
C ASP A 7 -12.82 30.81 41.96
N ASN A 8 -12.63 31.96 41.29
CA ASN A 8 -12.30 32.01 39.87
C ASN A 8 -11.03 31.20 39.54
N GLU A 9 -10.06 31.20 40.44
CA GLU A 9 -8.80 30.45 40.28
C GLU A 9 -8.99 28.94 40.38
N GLY A 10 -9.88 28.45 41.25
CA GLY A 10 -10.17 27.03 41.34
C GLY A 10 -11.02 26.53 40.18
N ASN A 11 -11.93 27.35 39.66
CA ASN A 11 -12.70 27.00 38.46
C ASN A 11 -11.79 26.91 37.22
N VAL A 12 -10.83 27.84 37.06
CA VAL A 12 -9.80 27.75 36.01
C VAL A 12 -8.92 26.52 36.18
N THR A 13 -8.50 26.19 37.40
CA THR A 13 -7.67 25.01 37.66
C THR A 13 -8.39 23.70 37.37
N VAL A 14 -9.68 23.60 37.72
CA VAL A 14 -10.54 22.44 37.41
C VAL A 14 -10.83 22.35 35.90
N ALA A 15 -11.08 23.47 35.24
CA ALA A 15 -11.22 23.49 33.79
C ALA A 15 -9.92 23.06 33.10
N PHE A 16 -8.76 23.55 33.54
CA PHE A 16 -7.47 23.18 32.98
C PHE A 16 -7.15 21.69 33.20
N SER A 17 -7.49 21.14 34.37
CA SER A 17 -7.24 19.73 34.69
C SER A 17 -8.14 18.76 33.92
N LEU A 18 -9.31 19.20 33.44
CA LEU A 18 -10.21 18.39 32.60
C LEU A 18 -9.94 18.60 31.10
N ILE A 19 -9.71 19.85 30.68
CA ILE A 19 -9.53 20.21 29.26
C ILE A 19 -8.15 19.78 28.77
N THR A 20 -7.09 19.92 29.57
CA THR A 20 -5.73 19.60 29.13
C THR A 20 -5.55 18.12 28.78
N PRO A 21 -6.01 17.15 29.59
CA PRO A 21 -5.96 15.74 29.21
C PRO A 21 -6.78 15.43 27.96
N LEU A 22 -7.95 16.06 27.80
CA LEU A 22 -8.79 15.93 26.61
C LEU A 22 -8.09 16.44 25.34
N LEU A 23 -7.44 17.60 25.43
CA LEU A 23 -6.67 18.18 24.31
C LEU A 23 -5.45 17.33 23.96
N LEU A 24 -4.69 16.87 24.96
CA LEU A 24 -3.57 15.94 24.76
C LEU A 24 -4.04 14.66 24.08
N PHE A 25 -5.14 14.10 24.55
CA PHE A 25 -5.73 12.91 23.99
C PHE A 25 -6.16 13.11 22.53
N TYR A 26 -6.88 14.20 22.25
CA TYR A 26 -7.30 14.55 20.90
C TYR A 26 -6.10 14.74 19.96
N PHE A 27 -5.07 15.45 20.44
CA PHE A 27 -3.85 15.66 19.68
C PHE A 27 -3.16 14.33 19.32
N LEU A 28 -3.00 13.43 20.30
CA LEU A 28 -2.38 12.13 20.06
C LEU A 28 -3.21 11.25 19.11
N TRP A 29 -4.53 11.28 19.23
CA TRP A 29 -5.43 10.60 18.31
C TRP A 29 -5.27 11.11 16.87
N VAL A 30 -5.24 12.42 16.69
CA VAL A 30 -5.03 13.06 15.39
C VAL A 30 -3.68 12.62 14.82
N VAL A 31 -2.59 12.77 15.56
CA VAL A 31 -1.24 12.37 15.10
C VAL A 31 -1.21 10.89 14.69
N SER A 32 -1.80 10.00 15.48
CA SER A 32 -1.86 8.56 15.19
C SER A 32 -2.62 8.26 13.90
N THR A 33 -3.75 8.94 13.67
CA THR A 33 -4.57 8.80 12.46
C THR A 33 -3.82 9.31 11.23
N TRP A 34 -3.13 10.44 11.34
CA TRP A 34 -2.33 11.01 10.24
C TRP A 34 -1.16 10.10 9.85
N GLN A 35 -0.47 9.49 10.83
CA GLN A 35 0.58 8.51 10.56
C GLN A 35 0.04 7.31 9.77
N ALA A 36 -1.10 6.74 10.21
CA ALA A 36 -1.71 5.62 9.52
C ALA A 36 -2.11 5.96 8.08
N ARG A 37 -2.74 7.13 7.88
CA ARG A 37 -3.12 7.62 6.55
C ARG A 37 -1.91 7.85 5.66
N TYR A 38 -0.83 8.40 6.20
CA TYR A 38 0.41 8.61 5.47
C TYR A 38 1.00 7.29 4.98
N VAL A 39 1.11 6.29 5.86
CA VAL A 39 1.61 4.95 5.50
C VAL A 39 0.71 4.27 4.47
N GLN A 40 -0.62 4.40 4.61
CA GLN A 40 -1.56 3.88 3.62
C GLN A 40 -1.35 4.52 2.24
N MET A 41 -1.20 5.85 2.17
CA MET A 41 -0.97 6.56 0.90
C MET A 41 0.37 6.20 0.27
N GLN A 42 1.43 6.12 1.07
CA GLN A 42 2.74 5.66 0.57
C GLN A 42 2.67 4.23 0.05
N THR A 43 1.99 3.35 0.79
CA THR A 43 1.82 1.95 0.38
C THR A 43 1.09 1.86 -0.96
N LYS A 44 0.04 2.68 -1.14
CA LYS A 44 -0.67 2.77 -2.40
C LYS A 44 0.23 3.26 -3.53
N ALA A 45 1.01 4.31 -3.31
CA ALA A 45 1.93 4.82 -4.33
C ALA A 45 2.99 3.78 -4.75
N VAL A 46 3.53 3.03 -3.79
CA VAL A 46 4.50 1.95 -4.04
C VAL A 46 3.90 0.83 -4.88
N ILE A 47 2.68 0.41 -4.54
CA ILE A 47 1.95 -0.62 -5.28
C ILE A 47 1.59 -0.11 -6.69
N ASP A 48 1.07 1.12 -6.80
CA ASP A 48 0.70 1.73 -8.08
C ASP A 48 1.93 1.85 -9.00
N LEU A 49 3.10 2.22 -8.46
CA LEU A 49 4.36 2.28 -9.22
C LEU A 49 4.82 0.89 -9.69
N ALA A 50 4.66 -0.15 -8.87
CA ALA A 50 5.05 -1.51 -9.25
C ALA A 50 4.13 -2.07 -10.36
N VAL A 51 2.81 -1.93 -10.19
CA VAL A 51 1.81 -2.39 -11.17
C VAL A 51 1.94 -1.63 -12.48
N LEU A 52 2.11 -0.30 -12.43
CA LEU A 52 2.35 0.50 -13.61
C LEU A 52 3.70 0.16 -14.26
N GLY A 53 4.74 -0.06 -13.47
CA GLY A 53 6.06 -0.46 -13.95
C GLY A 53 5.98 -1.75 -14.76
N GLY A 54 5.36 -2.80 -14.21
CA GLY A 54 5.15 -4.06 -14.95
C GLY A 54 4.29 -3.90 -16.21
N ALA A 55 3.23 -3.08 -16.14
CA ALA A 55 2.32 -2.87 -17.27
C ALA A 55 2.96 -2.04 -18.40
N THR A 56 3.89 -1.14 -18.07
CA THR A 56 4.61 -0.31 -19.06
C THR A 56 5.80 -1.01 -19.69
N THR A 57 6.45 -1.94 -19.00
CA THR A 57 7.54 -2.74 -19.59
C THR A 57 7.03 -3.90 -20.41
N GLY A 58 5.81 -4.37 -20.15
CA GLY A 58 5.17 -5.41 -20.92
C GLY A 58 4.31 -4.92 -22.08
N VAL A 59 4.12 -5.81 -23.04
CA VAL A 59 3.26 -5.67 -24.21
C VAL A 59 2.16 -6.71 -24.12
N ALA A 60 0.93 -6.30 -24.41
CA ALA A 60 -0.18 -7.25 -24.55
C ALA A 60 -0.05 -8.01 -25.88
N ILE A 61 0.18 -9.33 -25.83
CA ILE A 61 0.30 -10.16 -27.04
C ILE A 61 -1.07 -10.77 -27.33
N GLU A 62 -1.73 -10.45 -28.44
CA GLU A 62 -3.00 -11.10 -28.77
C GLU A 62 -2.78 -12.51 -29.34
N THR A 63 -3.37 -13.54 -28.72
CA THR A 63 -3.37 -14.92 -29.22
C THR A 63 -4.80 -15.40 -29.42
N ASN A 64 -5.20 -15.66 -30.68
CA ASN A 64 -6.53 -16.17 -31.05
C ASN A 64 -7.73 -15.32 -30.55
N GLY A 65 -7.63 -13.99 -30.57
CA GLY A 65 -8.74 -13.08 -30.19
C GLY A 65 -8.87 -12.83 -28.69
N ASN A 66 -7.98 -13.37 -27.87
CA ASN A 66 -7.81 -13.03 -26.46
C ASN A 66 -6.42 -12.42 -26.25
N TYR A 67 -6.28 -11.37 -25.43
CA TYR A 67 -4.94 -10.93 -25.06
C TYR A 67 -4.31 -12.05 -24.22
N SER A 68 -3.12 -12.46 -24.62
CA SER A 68 -2.23 -13.36 -23.93
C SER A 68 -1.27 -12.45 -23.19
N GLY A 69 -1.54 -12.23 -21.90
CA GLY A 69 -0.59 -11.76 -20.90
C GLY A 69 0.08 -10.40 -21.12
N THR A 70 0.80 -9.97 -20.08
CA THR A 70 1.70 -8.80 -20.13
C THR A 70 3.13 -9.30 -20.23
N TYR A 71 3.71 -9.27 -21.42
CA TYR A 71 5.01 -9.88 -21.69
C TYR A 71 6.05 -8.84 -22.08
N ILE A 72 7.25 -8.91 -21.51
CA ILE A 72 8.36 -8.05 -21.89
C ILE A 72 9.00 -8.65 -23.16
N PRO A 73 8.98 -7.95 -24.32
CA PRO A 73 9.60 -8.45 -25.53
C PRO A 73 11.13 -8.31 -25.43
N ILE A 74 11.83 -9.39 -25.12
CA ILE A 74 13.30 -9.42 -25.15
C ILE A 74 13.74 -9.95 -26.50
N TYR A 75 14.27 -9.06 -27.36
CA TYR A 75 14.89 -9.44 -28.63
C TYR A 75 16.29 -10.00 -28.37
N GLY A 76 16.38 -11.29 -28.05
CA GLY A 76 17.64 -12.01 -27.98
C GLY A 76 18.05 -12.49 -29.36
N ASP A 77 19.16 -11.98 -29.88
CA ASP A 77 19.84 -12.59 -31.02
C ASP A 77 20.21 -14.05 -30.66
N GLU A 78 19.94 -14.97 -31.58
CA GLU A 78 20.45 -16.35 -31.67
C GLU A 78 19.76 -17.53 -30.94
N TYR A 79 18.90 -17.39 -29.90
CA TYR A 79 18.38 -18.59 -29.18
C TYR A 79 16.88 -18.63 -28.78
N GLY A 80 16.02 -17.87 -29.46
CA GLY A 80 14.57 -17.93 -29.28
C GLY A 80 14.08 -17.00 -28.16
N ALA A 81 12.89 -16.41 -28.37
CA ALA A 81 12.30 -15.43 -27.47
C ALA A 81 12.05 -16.04 -26.07
N TYR A 82 12.77 -15.56 -25.05
CA TYR A 82 12.39 -15.81 -23.66
C TYR A 82 11.41 -14.72 -23.23
N ASN A 83 10.20 -15.12 -22.87
CA ASN A 83 9.20 -14.20 -22.34
C ASN A 83 9.51 -13.95 -20.86
N GLU A 84 10.09 -12.79 -20.51
CA GLU A 84 10.02 -12.29 -19.13
C GLU A 84 8.62 -11.71 -18.89
N TYR A 85 8.05 -12.00 -17.72
CA TYR A 85 6.71 -11.53 -17.40
C TYR A 85 6.78 -10.12 -16.82
N GLY A 86 5.81 -9.26 -17.15
CA GLY A 86 5.67 -7.96 -16.48
C GLY A 86 5.57 -8.08 -14.94
N SER A 87 5.15 -9.25 -14.45
CA SER A 87 5.13 -9.61 -13.03
C SER A 87 6.52 -9.63 -12.37
N ASP A 88 7.59 -9.97 -13.10
CA ASP A 88 8.94 -10.01 -12.54
C ASP A 88 9.44 -8.60 -12.26
N VAL A 89 9.21 -7.68 -13.21
CA VAL A 89 9.51 -6.25 -13.05
C VAL A 89 8.65 -5.65 -11.93
N ALA A 90 7.35 -5.96 -11.91
CA ALA A 90 6.47 -5.48 -10.84
C ALA A 90 6.95 -5.96 -9.46
N THR A 91 7.36 -7.24 -9.34
CA THR A 91 7.89 -7.81 -8.10
C THR A 91 9.18 -7.11 -7.67
N GLN A 92 10.10 -6.86 -8.61
CA GLN A 92 11.36 -6.20 -8.32
C GLN A 92 11.16 -4.76 -7.88
N LEU A 93 10.35 -3.98 -8.62
CA LEU A 93 10.01 -2.61 -8.27
C LEU A 93 9.28 -2.51 -6.93
N LEU A 94 8.34 -3.44 -6.68
CA LEU A 94 7.65 -3.52 -5.40
C LEU A 94 8.62 -3.76 -4.26
N SER A 95 9.52 -4.74 -4.40
CA SER A 95 10.53 -5.06 -3.39
C SER A 95 11.42 -3.87 -3.08
N THR A 96 12.01 -3.26 -4.11
CA THR A 96 12.91 -2.12 -3.93
C THR A 96 12.20 -0.92 -3.30
N ASN A 97 11.00 -0.58 -3.78
CA ASN A 97 10.29 0.60 -3.28
C ASN A 97 9.69 0.37 -1.90
N ALA A 98 9.11 -0.80 -1.63
CA ALA A 98 8.49 -1.12 -0.35
C ALA A 98 9.51 -1.06 0.80
N TYR A 99 10.67 -1.69 0.65
CA TYR A 99 11.68 -1.71 1.71
C TYR A 99 12.38 -0.35 1.92
N ASN A 100 12.41 0.51 0.90
CA ASN A 100 13.03 1.84 1.01
C ASN A 100 12.08 2.93 1.54
N THR A 101 10.77 2.77 1.36
CA THR A 101 9.80 3.85 1.65
C THR A 101 8.81 3.52 2.76
N LEU A 102 8.52 2.24 3.01
CA LEU A 102 7.51 1.81 3.97
C LEU A 102 8.15 1.29 5.26
N PRO A 103 7.43 1.32 6.39
CA PRO A 103 7.83 0.60 7.58
C PRO A 103 8.05 -0.88 7.27
N LYS A 104 9.12 -1.48 7.82
CA LYS A 104 9.51 -2.87 7.53
C LYS A 104 8.37 -3.88 7.74
N SER A 105 7.56 -3.71 8.79
CA SER A 105 6.40 -4.58 9.05
C SER A 105 5.35 -4.54 7.94
N VAL A 106 5.15 -3.38 7.31
CA VAL A 106 4.23 -3.20 6.19
C VAL A 106 4.84 -3.75 4.92
N ALA A 107 6.11 -3.46 4.65
CA ALA A 107 6.84 -3.99 3.50
C ALA A 107 6.86 -5.52 3.48
N ASP A 108 7.17 -6.16 4.61
CA ASP A 108 7.17 -7.63 4.73
C ASP A 108 5.78 -8.24 4.47
N GLN A 109 4.71 -7.62 4.97
CA GLN A 109 3.33 -8.08 4.73
C GLN A 109 2.96 -7.99 3.25
N ILE A 110 3.30 -6.88 2.59
CA ILE A 110 3.03 -6.69 1.16
C ILE A 110 3.82 -7.69 0.33
N MET A 111 5.11 -7.85 0.60
CA MET A 111 5.98 -8.77 -0.14
C MET A 111 5.56 -10.22 0.03
N ASN A 112 5.09 -10.61 1.22
CA ASN A 112 4.56 -11.95 1.44
C ASN A 112 3.27 -12.21 0.66
N GLN A 113 2.41 -11.21 0.51
CA GLN A 113 1.20 -11.31 -0.32
C GLN A 113 1.52 -11.23 -1.82
N ALA A 114 2.57 -10.51 -2.22
CA ALA A 114 3.01 -10.39 -3.61
C ALA A 114 3.59 -11.68 -4.18
N ARG A 115 4.23 -12.49 -3.35
CA ARG A 115 4.87 -13.75 -3.77
C ARG A 115 3.84 -14.70 -4.38
N GLY A 116 3.98 -14.96 -5.68
CA GLY A 116 3.07 -15.82 -6.43
C GLY A 116 1.69 -15.22 -6.69
N TYR A 117 1.43 -13.96 -6.29
CA TYR A 117 0.14 -13.29 -6.57
C TYR A 117 -0.11 -13.22 -8.06
N TRP A 118 0.92 -12.77 -8.80
CA TRP A 118 0.77 -12.55 -10.23
C TRP A 118 0.71 -13.83 -11.07
N GLU A 119 0.85 -14.99 -10.41
CA GLU A 119 0.74 -16.33 -10.98
C GLU A 119 -0.63 -16.97 -10.67
N THR A 120 -1.51 -16.27 -9.94
CA THR A 120 -2.85 -16.76 -9.61
C THR A 120 -3.78 -16.72 -10.82
N ALA A 121 -4.81 -17.58 -10.83
CA ALA A 121 -5.78 -17.67 -11.92
C ALA A 121 -6.50 -16.33 -12.18
N ASP A 122 -6.83 -15.60 -11.12
CA ASP A 122 -7.50 -14.29 -11.22
C ASP A 122 -6.58 -13.26 -11.89
N GLU A 123 -5.30 -13.20 -11.51
CA GLU A 123 -4.36 -12.31 -12.16
C GLU A 123 -4.11 -12.70 -13.61
N ILE A 124 -3.95 -13.99 -13.90
CA ILE A 124 -3.77 -14.47 -15.27
C ILE A 124 -4.94 -14.01 -16.14
N PHE A 125 -6.17 -13.98 -15.61
CA PHE A 125 -7.33 -13.43 -16.30
C PHE A 125 -7.20 -11.92 -16.54
N TYR A 126 -6.77 -11.13 -15.56
CA TYR A 126 -6.51 -9.69 -15.74
C TYR A 126 -5.44 -9.43 -16.80
N GLN A 127 -4.33 -10.18 -16.76
CA GLN A 127 -3.25 -10.10 -17.73
C GLN A 127 -3.73 -10.49 -19.13
N GLN A 128 -4.62 -11.47 -19.25
CA GLN A 128 -5.30 -11.81 -20.49
C GLN A 128 -6.32 -10.75 -20.98
N GLY A 129 -6.74 -9.84 -20.09
CA GLY A 129 -7.48 -8.64 -20.45
C GLY A 129 -6.58 -7.48 -20.90
N GLY A 130 -5.25 -7.65 -20.85
CA GLY A 130 -4.29 -6.57 -21.06
C GLY A 130 -4.15 -5.63 -19.85
N TYR A 131 -4.42 -6.13 -18.65
CA TYR A 131 -4.26 -5.39 -17.39
C TYR A 131 -3.31 -6.13 -16.45
N MET A 132 -2.52 -5.39 -15.69
CA MET A 132 -1.92 -5.89 -14.47
C MET A 132 -2.73 -5.43 -13.27
N HIS A 133 -2.87 -6.30 -12.28
CA HIS A 133 -3.58 -6.03 -11.04
C HIS A 133 -2.71 -6.47 -9.85
N PHE A 134 -2.88 -5.79 -8.73
CA PHE A 134 -2.30 -6.21 -7.48
C PHE A 134 -3.18 -5.74 -6.33
N LYS A 135 -3.59 -6.68 -5.48
CA LYS A 135 -4.41 -6.42 -4.30
C LYS A 135 -3.73 -6.99 -3.07
N VAL A 136 -3.57 -6.15 -2.07
CA VAL A 136 -3.04 -6.52 -0.76
C VAL A 136 -4.10 -6.24 0.28
N GLU A 137 -4.48 -7.26 1.02
CA GLU A 137 -5.55 -7.19 2.01
C GLU A 137 -4.99 -7.23 3.42
N ASN A 138 -5.75 -6.67 4.37
CA ASN A 138 -5.49 -6.81 5.80
C ASN A 138 -4.08 -6.39 6.25
N ILE A 139 -3.50 -5.37 5.62
CA ILE A 139 -2.19 -4.82 6.02
C ILE A 139 -2.35 -4.21 7.41
N LYS A 140 -1.60 -4.73 8.38
CA LYS A 140 -1.59 -4.24 9.76
C LYS A 140 -0.45 -3.26 9.97
N TYR A 141 -0.77 -2.04 10.38
CA TYR A 141 0.20 -1.01 10.76
C TYR A 141 -0.02 -0.56 12.20
N ARG A 142 1.03 -0.66 13.01
CA ARG A 142 1.05 -0.10 14.36
C ARG A 142 1.62 1.30 14.33
N SER A 143 0.80 2.28 14.70
CA SER A 143 1.24 3.67 14.89
C SER A 143 2.28 3.76 15.99
N LEU A 144 3.19 4.74 15.89
CA LEU A 144 4.19 5.01 16.93
C LEU A 144 3.54 5.48 18.23
N LEU A 145 2.31 6.01 18.14
CA LEU A 145 1.50 6.45 19.28
C LEU A 145 0.18 5.65 19.29
N PRO A 146 0.18 4.42 19.83
CA PRO A 146 -1.01 3.59 19.94
C PRO A 146 -1.84 4.03 21.15
N VAL A 147 -2.63 5.09 21.01
CA VAL A 147 -3.47 5.59 22.11
C VAL A 147 -4.82 4.88 22.19
N LEU A 148 -5.39 4.49 21.05
CA LEU A 148 -6.73 3.92 20.95
C LEU A 148 -6.85 2.73 19.98
N VAL A 149 -5.88 2.56 19.08
CA VAL A 149 -5.89 1.50 18.07
C VAL A 149 -4.55 0.79 18.12
N ASP A 150 -4.58 -0.50 18.42
CA ASP A 150 -3.37 -1.34 18.44
C ASP A 150 -2.79 -1.50 17.05
N ASN A 151 -3.65 -1.71 16.04
CA ASN A 151 -3.27 -1.82 14.65
C ASN A 151 -4.32 -1.19 13.74
N TRP A 152 -3.86 -0.35 12.82
CA TRP A 152 -4.64 0.11 11.68
C TRP A 152 -4.61 -0.97 10.60
N ASN A 153 -5.78 -1.34 10.10
CA ASN A 153 -5.91 -2.30 9.03
C ASN A 153 -6.37 -1.60 7.77
N PHE A 154 -5.68 -1.83 6.66
CA PHE A 154 -6.09 -1.30 5.36
C PHE A 154 -5.89 -2.32 4.25
N THR A 155 -6.72 -2.20 3.22
CA THR A 155 -6.64 -2.95 1.97
C THR A 155 -6.31 -1.96 0.85
N ILE A 156 -5.40 -2.34 -0.01
CA ILE A 156 -4.95 -1.52 -1.14
C ILE A 156 -5.03 -2.36 -2.40
N GLU A 157 -5.56 -1.73 -3.45
CA GLU A 157 -5.73 -2.34 -4.75
C GLU A 157 -5.22 -1.36 -5.82
N SER A 158 -4.59 -1.93 -6.84
CA SER A 158 -4.12 -1.20 -7.99
C SER A 158 -4.28 -2.02 -9.27
N THR A 159 -4.61 -1.32 -10.35
CA THR A 159 -4.74 -1.87 -11.69
C THR A 159 -4.06 -0.93 -12.68
N ALA A 160 -3.38 -1.47 -13.68
CA ALA A 160 -2.83 -0.70 -14.79
C ALA A 160 -3.04 -1.45 -16.10
N ARG A 161 -3.33 -0.70 -17.17
CA ARG A 161 -3.48 -1.26 -18.52
C ARG A 161 -2.12 -1.33 -19.21
N CYS A 162 -1.85 -2.44 -19.86
CA CYS A 162 -0.60 -2.67 -20.58
C CYS A 162 -0.61 -1.96 -21.91
N GLN A 163 0.58 -1.60 -22.40
CA GLN A 163 0.67 -0.94 -23.70
C GLN A 163 0.27 -1.93 -24.82
N PRO A 164 -0.64 -1.53 -25.73
CA PRO A 164 -0.95 -2.35 -26.89
C PRO A 164 0.29 -2.41 -27.82
N LYS A 165 0.54 -3.57 -28.43
CA LYS A 165 1.54 -3.70 -29.50
C LYS A 165 1.04 -3.07 -30.80
#